data_AF-A0A9D1VTG5-F1
#
_entry.id   AF-A0A9D1VTG5-F1
#
_cell.length_a   1.000
_cell.length_b   1.000
_cell.length_c   1.000
_cell.angle_alpha   90.00
_cell.angle_beta   90.00
_cell.angle_gamma   90.00
#
_symmetry.space_group_name_H-M   'P 1'
#
loop_
_entity.id
_entity.type
_entity.pdbx_description
1 polymer ?
#
loop_
_entity_poly.entity_id
_entity_poly.type
_entity_poly.pdbx_seq_one_letter_code
_entity_poly.pdbx_strand_id
1 'polypeptide(L)'
;MKEVLTVFVASSIRGPFENERASLATCALQLNGYREDRYIDTIECELEPQFVAPKGKQDELNEKLRQSDIALFLVGESLGEYTAQELEVAARAFRQAGRPRVVLRFREESSAQNRALFARCVEEGFDCACYRGTEDLWRWLQSVQEDDALWQ
;
A
#
# COMPACT_ATOMS: atom_id res chain seq x y z
N MET A 1 3.43 -15.25 20.88
CA MET A 1 3.87 -14.00 20.22
C MET A 1 2.82 -13.65 19.20
N LYS A 2 2.50 -12.37 19.03
CA LYS A 2 1.56 -11.92 18.01
C LYS A 2 2.29 -11.86 16.68
N GLU A 3 1.74 -12.47 15.63
CA GLU A 3 2.26 -12.32 14.27
C GLU A 3 1.94 -10.90 13.80
N VAL A 4 2.91 -10.24 13.16
CA VAL A 4 2.77 -8.86 12.69
C VAL A 4 2.96 -8.85 11.19
N LEU A 5 1.97 -8.34 10.48
CA LEU A 5 2.01 -8.08 9.05
C LEU A 5 2.06 -6.57 8.84
N THR A 6 3.07 -6.11 8.14
CA THR A 6 3.31 -4.70 7.85
C THR A 6 2.80 -4.33 6.45
N VAL A 7 1.98 -3.30 6.38
CA VAL A 7 1.43 -2.76 5.12
C VAL A 7 1.94 -1.34 4.94
N PHE A 8 2.85 -1.13 3.99
CA PHE A 8 3.27 0.19 3.55
C PHE A 8 2.18 0.81 2.67
N VAL A 9 1.60 1.94 3.07
CA VAL A 9 0.53 2.61 2.32
C VAL A 9 1.08 3.85 1.62
N ALA A 10 1.23 3.75 0.31
CA ALA A 10 1.69 4.80 -0.58
C ALA A 10 0.51 5.41 -1.34
N SER A 11 0.41 6.73 -1.31
CA SER A 11 -0.53 7.48 -2.15
C SER A 11 0.01 8.85 -2.50
N SER A 12 -0.66 9.57 -3.38
CA SER A 12 -0.27 10.96 -3.67
C SER A 12 -0.64 11.85 -2.49
N ILE A 13 0.38 12.50 -1.90
CA ILE A 13 0.23 13.41 -0.74
C ILE A 13 -0.73 14.56 -1.05
N ARG A 14 -0.62 15.12 -2.26
CA ARG A 14 -1.52 16.16 -2.76
C ARG A 14 -2.60 15.48 -3.58
N GLY A 15 -3.65 15.01 -2.92
CA GLY A 15 -4.71 14.26 -3.59
C GLY A 15 -5.87 13.86 -2.68
N PRO A 16 -6.87 13.16 -3.22
CA PRO A 16 -8.13 12.85 -2.53
C PRO A 16 -8.02 11.71 -1.49
N PHE A 17 -6.84 11.14 -1.26
CA PHE A 17 -6.66 9.87 -0.54
C PHE A 17 -6.68 9.97 0.99
N GLU A 18 -6.93 11.15 1.56
CA GLU A 18 -6.99 11.34 3.02
C GLU A 18 -8.05 10.42 3.65
N ASN A 19 -9.22 10.33 3.03
CA ASN A 19 -10.31 9.48 3.49
C ASN A 19 -9.94 8.00 3.38
N GLU A 20 -9.29 7.59 2.29
CA GLU A 20 -8.85 6.22 2.05
C GLU A 20 -7.81 5.76 3.06
N ARG A 21 -6.79 6.59 3.33
CA ARG A 21 -5.77 6.29 4.35
C ARG A 21 -6.39 6.19 5.74
N ALA A 22 -7.14 7.21 6.17
CA ALA A 22 -7.82 7.21 7.47
C ALA A 22 -8.76 5.99 7.61
N SER A 23 -9.43 5.60 6.53
CA SER A 23 -10.27 4.41 6.50
C SER A 23 -9.46 3.12 6.64
N LEU A 24 -8.32 2.99 5.96
CA LEU A 24 -7.44 1.83 6.09
C LEU A 24 -6.87 1.70 7.52
N ALA A 25 -6.37 2.77 8.12
CA ALA A 25 -5.92 2.78 9.50
C ALA A 25 -7.04 2.41 10.48
N THR A 26 -8.25 2.96 10.29
CA THR A 26 -9.41 2.62 11.12
C THR A 26 -9.77 1.15 10.99
N CYS A 27 -9.76 0.60 9.77
CA CYS A 27 -10.02 -0.81 9.52
C CYS A 27 -8.97 -1.70 10.21
N ALA A 28 -7.68 -1.39 10.04
CA ALA A 28 -6.60 -2.12 10.70
C ALA A 28 -6.78 -2.14 12.22
N LEU A 29 -7.07 -0.99 12.84
CA LEU A 29 -7.33 -0.88 14.26
C LEU A 29 -8.49 -1.78 14.72
N GLN A 30 -9.59 -1.78 13.96
CA GLN A 30 -10.74 -2.64 14.26
C GLN A 30 -10.39 -4.12 14.15
N LEU A 31 -9.74 -4.54 13.05
CA LEU A 31 -9.32 -5.92 12.84
C LEU A 31 -8.37 -6.41 13.93
N ASN A 32 -7.43 -5.55 14.34
CA ASN A 32 -6.49 -5.80 15.41
C ASN A 32 -7.17 -5.95 16.79
N GLY A 33 -8.34 -5.34 16.98
CA GLY A 33 -9.17 -5.52 18.17
C GLY A 33 -9.96 -6.84 18.20
N TYR A 34 -10.23 -7.44 17.04
CA TYR A 34 -10.93 -8.73 16.92
C TYR A 34 -10.00 -9.95 16.97
N ARG A 35 -8.70 -9.76 16.75
CA ARG A 35 -7.71 -10.85 16.66
C ARG A 35 -6.52 -10.59 17.59
N GLU A 36 -6.33 -11.48 18.55
CA GLU A 36 -5.23 -11.39 19.53
C GLU A 36 -3.92 -12.00 18.99
N ASP A 37 -4.02 -12.90 18.02
CA ASP A 37 -2.92 -13.67 17.41
C ASP A 37 -2.26 -12.96 16.21
N ARG A 38 -3.00 -12.10 15.50
CA ARG A 38 -2.54 -11.40 14.29
C ARG A 38 -2.69 -9.88 14.39
N TYR A 39 -1.67 -9.15 13.95
CA TYR A 39 -1.63 -7.68 13.96
C TYR A 39 -1.26 -7.12 12.60
N ILE A 40 -2.09 -6.26 12.03
CA ILE A 40 -1.76 -5.46 10.86
C ILE A 40 -1.19 -4.12 11.32
N ASP A 41 0.05 -3.83 10.94
CA ASP A 41 0.71 -2.55 11.16
C ASP A 41 0.73 -1.75 9.85
N THR A 42 -0.06 -0.68 9.77
CA THR A 42 -0.10 0.20 8.60
C THR A 42 0.94 1.31 8.72
N ILE A 43 1.92 1.31 7.83
CA ILE A 43 2.95 2.35 7.77
C ILE A 43 2.45 3.44 6.80
N GLU A 44 1.94 4.53 7.38
CA GLU A 44 1.52 5.72 6.63
C GLU A 44 2.63 6.78 6.64
N CYS A 45 3.21 7.06 5.48
CA CYS A 45 4.34 8.00 5.38
C CYS A 45 3.88 9.46 5.26
N GLU A 46 2.59 9.70 5.10
CA GLU A 46 2.05 11.02 4.79
C GLU A 46 2.05 12.02 5.96
N LEU A 47 2.09 11.51 7.19
CA LEU A 47 1.94 12.29 8.43
C LEU A 47 3.27 12.73 9.05
N GLU A 48 4.40 12.25 8.56
CA GLU A 48 5.69 12.80 8.99
C GLU A 48 5.88 14.19 8.35
N PRO A 49 6.48 15.19 9.02
CA PRO A 49 6.70 16.50 8.41
C PRO A 49 7.70 16.38 7.24
N GLN A 50 7.16 16.22 6.03
CA GLN A 50 7.90 15.94 4.78
C GLN A 50 8.32 17.20 4.04
N PHE A 51 7.93 18.39 4.51
CA PHE A 51 8.08 19.58 3.69
C PHE A 51 9.48 20.18 3.65
N VAL A 52 10.41 19.77 4.53
CA VAL A 52 11.81 20.19 4.45
C VAL A 52 12.72 19.18 5.17
N ALA A 53 13.32 18.20 4.50
CA ALA A 53 14.46 17.44 5.08
C ALA A 53 15.20 16.57 4.06
N PRO A 54 16.51 16.34 4.25
CA PRO A 54 17.47 15.93 3.22
C PRO A 54 17.31 14.48 2.74
N LYS A 55 18.01 14.16 1.64
CA LYS A 55 18.15 12.87 0.94
C LYS A 55 17.99 11.59 1.81
N GLY A 56 18.39 11.61 3.08
CA GLY A 56 18.27 10.48 4.01
C GLY A 56 16.84 10.07 4.39
N LYS A 57 15.85 10.98 4.39
CA LYS A 57 14.45 10.60 4.76
C LYS A 57 13.79 9.71 3.70
N GLN A 58 14.05 9.94 2.42
CA GLN A 58 13.53 9.06 1.36
C GLN A 58 14.20 7.68 1.40
N ASP A 59 15.48 7.62 1.79
CA ASP A 59 16.18 6.34 1.94
C ASP A 59 15.60 5.51 3.10
N GLU A 60 15.25 6.14 4.23
CA GLU A 60 14.56 5.48 5.35
C GLU A 60 13.17 4.98 4.95
N LEU A 61 12.40 5.78 4.20
CA LEU A 61 11.09 5.36 3.68
C LEU A 61 11.20 4.18 2.72
N ASN A 62 12.17 4.24 1.80
CA ASN A 62 12.45 3.16 0.87
C ASN A 62 12.86 1.87 1.61
N GLU A 63 13.59 1.99 2.72
CA GLU A 63 13.95 0.85 3.54
C GLU A 63 12.75 0.25 4.27
N LYS A 64 11.89 1.09 4.89
CA LYS A 64 10.61 0.64 5.47
C LYS A 64 9.74 -0.08 4.44
N LEU A 65 9.66 0.46 3.23
CA LEU A 65 8.95 -0.16 2.11
C LEU A 65 9.54 -1.52 1.73
N ARG A 66 10.86 -1.66 1.60
CA ARG A 66 11.50 -2.95 1.28
C ARG A 66 11.31 -4.00 2.36
N GLN A 67 11.27 -3.57 3.62
CA GLN A 67 11.11 -4.44 4.78
C GLN A 67 9.65 -4.82 5.04
N SER A 68 8.70 -4.12 4.43
CA SER A 68 7.28 -4.43 4.58
C SER A 68 6.89 -5.77 3.98
N ASP A 69 5.78 -6.33 4.44
CA ASP A 69 5.21 -7.56 3.87
C ASP A 69 4.38 -7.24 2.62
N ILE A 70 3.67 -6.10 2.66
CA ILE A 70 2.82 -5.61 1.57
C ILE A 70 3.14 -4.13 1.30
N ALA A 71 3.33 -3.78 0.03
CA ALA A 71 3.38 -2.40 -0.44
C ALA A 71 2.09 -2.08 -1.22
N LEU A 72 1.19 -1.32 -0.60
CA LEU A 72 -0.08 -0.87 -1.17
C LEU A 72 0.07 0.51 -1.80
N PHE A 73 -0.27 0.63 -3.08
CA PHE A 73 -0.33 1.90 -3.81
C PHE A 73 -1.77 2.25 -4.16
N LEU A 74 -2.26 3.38 -3.63
CA LEU A 74 -3.54 3.96 -4.03
C LEU A 74 -3.33 4.88 -5.24
N VAL A 75 -4.03 4.57 -6.33
CA VAL A 75 -3.85 5.22 -7.64
C VAL A 75 -5.12 5.96 -8.02
N GLY A 76 -4.97 7.24 -8.36
CA GLY A 76 -6.04 8.15 -8.75
C GLY A 76 -5.94 8.41 -10.24
N GLU A 77 -6.06 9.66 -10.68
CA GLU A 77 -5.86 10.03 -12.08
C GLU A 77 -4.43 9.75 -12.57
N SER A 78 -3.45 9.90 -11.69
CA SER A 78 -2.04 9.62 -11.95
C SER A 78 -1.31 9.24 -10.66
N LEU A 79 -0.09 8.72 -10.80
CA LEU A 79 0.86 8.59 -9.69
C LEU A 79 1.62 9.91 -9.52
N GLY A 80 1.65 10.43 -8.29
CA GLY A 80 2.60 11.48 -7.92
C GLY A 80 4.04 11.00 -8.06
N GLU A 81 4.98 11.93 -8.26
CA GLU A 81 6.40 11.64 -8.50
C GLU A 81 7.01 10.74 -7.41
N TYR A 82 6.75 11.03 -6.14
CA TYR A 82 7.24 10.24 -5.02
C TYR A 82 6.64 8.83 -5.00
N THR A 83 5.32 8.71 -5.17
CA THR A 83 4.61 7.43 -5.24
C THR A 83 5.10 6.56 -6.41
N ALA A 84 5.45 7.19 -7.54
CA ALA A 84 6.03 6.50 -8.68
C ALA A 84 7.43 5.95 -8.36
N GLN A 85 8.27 6.73 -7.68
CA GLN A 85 9.59 6.27 -7.22
C GLN A 85 9.47 5.12 -6.21
N GLU A 86 8.55 5.20 -5.26
CA GLU A 86 8.26 4.14 -4.30
C GLU A 86 7.80 2.85 -4.99
N LEU A 87 6.94 2.96 -6.02
CA LEU A 87 6.51 1.82 -6.82
C LEU A 87 7.68 1.17 -7.54
N GLU A 88 8.61 1.95 -8.09
CA GLU A 88 9.81 1.40 -8.73
C GLU A 88 10.72 0.65 -7.73
N VAL A 89 10.85 1.18 -6.51
CA VAL A 89 11.60 0.51 -5.42
C VAL A 89 10.92 -0.80 -5.03
N ALA A 90 9.60 -0.79 -4.80
CA ALA A 90 8.82 -1.97 -4.44
C ALA A 90 8.88 -3.04 -5.54
N ALA A 91 8.67 -2.63 -6.80
CA ALA A 91 8.75 -3.51 -7.96
C ALA A 91 10.12 -4.17 -8.10
N ARG A 92 11.21 -3.40 -7.89
CA ARG A 92 12.57 -3.93 -7.94
C ARG A 92 12.82 -4.94 -6.83
N ALA A 93 12.41 -4.63 -5.61
CA ALA A 93 12.56 -5.52 -4.46
C ALA A 93 11.77 -6.83 -4.67
N PHE A 94 10.52 -6.72 -5.14
CA PHE A 94 9.67 -7.87 -5.45
C PHE A 94 10.30 -8.78 -6.51
N ARG A 95 10.84 -8.24 -7.61
CA ARG A 95 11.51 -9.05 -8.63
C ARG A 95 12.76 -9.77 -8.11
N GLN A 96 13.45 -9.17 -7.14
CA GLN A 96 14.70 -9.72 -6.60
C GLN A 96 14.47 -10.76 -5.51
N ALA A 97 13.47 -10.55 -4.66
CA ALA A 97 13.30 -11.30 -3.41
C ALA A 97 11.88 -11.86 -3.20
N GLY A 98 10.94 -11.60 -4.11
CA GLY A 98 9.53 -11.96 -3.96
C GLY A 98 8.77 -11.12 -2.95
N ARG A 99 9.39 -10.09 -2.36
CA ARG A 99 8.82 -9.21 -1.32
C ARG A 99 9.27 -7.75 -1.46
N PRO A 100 8.47 -6.76 -1.01
CA PRO A 100 7.10 -6.90 -0.51
C PRO A 100 6.14 -7.36 -1.62
N ARG A 101 5.00 -7.97 -1.26
CA ARG A 101 3.89 -8.14 -2.22
C ARG A 101 3.45 -6.76 -2.69
N VAL A 102 3.48 -6.52 -4.00
CA VAL A 102 3.10 -5.22 -4.57
C VAL A 102 1.60 -5.25 -4.90
N VAL A 103 0.87 -4.33 -4.30
CA VAL A 103 -0.59 -4.20 -4.43
C VAL A 103 -0.91 -2.81 -4.98
N LEU A 104 -1.68 -2.74 -6.06
CA LEU A 104 -2.18 -1.49 -6.61
C LEU A 104 -3.71 -1.47 -6.58
N ARG A 105 -4.25 -0.38 -6.08
CA ARG A 105 -5.70 -0.13 -6.04
C ARG A 105 -5.99 1.14 -6.80
N PHE A 106 -6.72 1.03 -7.91
CA PHE A 106 -7.06 2.13 -8.80
C PHE A 106 -8.46 2.65 -8.48
N ARG A 107 -8.65 3.95 -8.28
CA ARG A 107 -9.99 4.52 -8.19
C ARG A 107 -10.73 4.25 -9.50
N GLU A 108 -11.94 3.69 -9.43
CA GLU A 108 -12.69 3.25 -10.61
C GLU A 108 -12.86 4.37 -11.64
N GLU A 109 -13.18 5.58 -11.16
CA GLU A 109 -13.34 6.81 -11.96
C GLU A 109 -12.07 7.24 -12.72
N SER A 110 -10.90 6.77 -12.27
CA SER A 110 -9.59 7.08 -12.83
C SER A 110 -8.90 5.89 -13.52
N SER A 111 -9.58 4.74 -13.60
CA SER A 111 -9.01 3.50 -14.13
C SER A 111 -8.68 3.60 -15.63
N ALA A 112 -9.49 4.32 -16.41
CA ALA A 112 -9.31 4.47 -17.85
C ALA A 112 -8.02 5.23 -18.23
N GLN A 113 -7.64 6.20 -17.39
CA GLN A 113 -6.43 7.01 -17.50
C GLN A 113 -5.17 6.20 -17.16
N ASN A 114 -5.31 5.16 -16.33
CA ASN A 114 -4.21 4.33 -15.85
C ASN A 114 -4.13 2.95 -16.53
N ARG A 115 -4.78 2.74 -17.68
CA ARG A 115 -4.79 1.44 -18.38
C ARG A 115 -3.39 0.87 -18.65
N ALA A 116 -2.44 1.72 -19.04
CA ALA A 116 -1.07 1.28 -19.29
C ALA A 116 -0.37 0.81 -18.01
N LEU A 117 -0.58 1.53 -16.91
CA LEU A 117 -0.06 1.13 -15.60
C LEU A 117 -0.72 -0.16 -15.13
N PHE A 118 -2.05 -0.28 -15.25
CA PHE A 118 -2.79 -1.49 -14.91
C PHE A 118 -2.28 -2.71 -15.69
N ALA A 119 -2.11 -2.59 -17.01
CA ALA A 119 -1.57 -3.67 -17.84
C ALA A 119 -0.16 -4.08 -17.38
N ARG A 120 0.70 -3.10 -17.09
CA ARG A 120 2.03 -3.38 -16.54
C ARG A 120 1.96 -4.09 -15.19
N CYS A 121 1.04 -3.72 -14.31
CA CYS A 121 0.87 -4.40 -13.01
C CYS A 121 0.52 -5.88 -13.19
N VAL A 122 -0.36 -6.19 -14.15
CA VAL A 122 -0.72 -7.58 -14.49
C VAL A 122 0.51 -8.33 -15.02
N GLU A 123 1.26 -7.74 -15.95
CA GLU A 123 2.48 -8.33 -16.52
C GLU A 123 3.57 -8.62 -15.47
N GLU A 124 3.67 -7.74 -14.47
CA GLU A 124 4.66 -7.85 -13.38
C GLU A 124 4.21 -8.83 -12.27
N GLY A 125 2.98 -9.37 -12.36
CA GLY A 125 2.42 -10.28 -11.36
C GLY A 125 2.01 -9.59 -10.06
N PHE A 126 1.73 -8.28 -10.11
CA PHE A 126 1.25 -7.51 -8.96
C PHE A 126 -0.24 -7.75 -8.74
N ASP A 127 -0.68 -7.67 -7.49
CA ASP A 127 -2.12 -7.67 -7.17
C ASP A 127 -2.70 -6.30 -7.54
N CYS A 128 -3.49 -6.25 -8.61
CA CYS A 128 -4.08 -5.02 -9.11
C CYS A 128 -5.60 -5.14 -9.25
N ALA A 129 -6.31 -4.16 -8.68
CA ALA A 129 -7.77 -4.10 -8.72
C ALA A 129 -8.27 -2.65 -8.72
N CYS A 130 -9.49 -2.43 -9.19
CA CYS A 130 -10.18 -1.15 -9.02
C CYS A 130 -10.96 -1.13 -7.71
N TYR A 131 -11.16 0.06 -7.13
CA TYR A 131 -12.03 0.28 -5.98
C TYR A 131 -12.93 1.49 -6.20
N ARG A 132 -14.15 1.46 -5.65
CA ARG A 132 -15.16 2.52 -5.76
C ARG A 132 -15.19 3.46 -4.57
N GLY A 133 -14.85 2.92 -3.41
CA GLY A 133 -14.85 3.64 -2.16
C GLY A 133 -14.10 2.88 -1.08
N THR A 134 -14.09 3.44 0.12
CA THR A 134 -13.31 2.92 1.25
C THR A 134 -13.77 1.54 1.72
N GLU A 135 -15.03 1.18 1.49
CA GLU A 135 -15.54 -0.18 1.77
C GLU A 135 -14.80 -1.28 0.99
N ASP A 136 -14.41 -1.02 -0.26
CA ASP A 136 -13.67 -2.00 -1.05
C ASP A 136 -12.25 -2.19 -0.51
N LEU A 137 -11.64 -1.11 -0.02
CA LEU A 137 -10.34 -1.15 0.66
C LEU A 137 -10.43 -1.90 1.99
N TRP A 138 -11.54 -1.76 2.72
CA TRP A 138 -11.80 -2.53 3.94
C TRP A 138 -11.96 -4.01 3.66
N ARG A 139 -12.74 -4.39 2.64
CA ARG A 139 -12.89 -5.79 2.22
C ARG A 139 -11.55 -6.39 1.82
N TRP A 140 -10.72 -5.62 1.11
CA TRP A 140 -9.36 -6.04 0.80
C TRP A 140 -8.53 -6.27 2.06
N LEU A 141 -8.50 -5.33 3.01
CA LEU A 141 -7.71 -5.49 4.23
C LEU A 141 -8.22 -6.64 5.12
N GLN A 142 -9.53 -6.88 5.14
CA GLN A 142 -10.13 -8.07 5.76
C GLN A 142 -9.62 -9.36 5.12
N SER A 143 -9.58 -9.42 3.77
CA SER A 143 -9.04 -10.59 3.08
C SER A 143 -7.55 -10.83 3.38
N VAL A 144 -6.76 -9.77 3.62
CA VAL A 144 -5.37 -9.88 4.08
C VAL A 144 -5.27 -10.51 5.48
N GLN A 145 -6.17 -10.13 6.41
CA GLN A 145 -6.22 -10.73 7.75
C GLN A 145 -6.61 -12.21 7.73
N GLU A 146 -7.42 -12.62 6.75
CA GLU A 146 -7.95 -13.98 6.60
C GLU A 146 -7.06 -14.91 5.76
N ASP A 147 -6.16 -14.36 4.94
CA ASP A 147 -5.24 -15.14 4.10
C ASP A 147 -4.09 -15.70 4.95
N ASP A 148 -4.25 -16.93 5.45
CA ASP A 148 -3.25 -17.62 6.25
C ASP A 148 -1.87 -17.72 5.59
N ALA A 149 -1.78 -17.65 4.26
CA ALA A 149 -0.50 -17.70 3.56
C ALA A 149 0.33 -16.41 3.74
N LEU A 150 -0.30 -15.32 4.20
CA LEU A 150 0.37 -14.05 4.50
C LEU A 150 0.97 -14.00 5.90
N TRP A 151 0.61 -14.92 6.78
CA TRP A 151 0.99 -14.90 8.20
C TRP A 151 2.02 -15.98 8.59
N GLN A 152 2.50 -16.77 7.61
CA GLN A 152 3.49 -17.85 7.79
C GLN A 152 4.93 -17.36 7.57
#